data_AF-A0A935HML9-F1
#
_entry.id   AF-A0A935HML9-F1
#
_cell.length_a   1.000
_cell.length_b   1.000
_cell.length_c   1.000
_cell.angle_alpha   90.00
_cell.angle_beta   90.00
_cell.angle_gamma   90.00
#
_symmetry.space_group_name_H-M   'P 1'
#
loop_
_entity.id
_entity.type
_entity.pdbx_description
1 polymer ?
#
loop_
_entity_poly.entity_id
_entity_poly.type
_entity_poly.pdbx_seq_one_letter_code
_entity_poly.pdbx_strand_id
1 'polypeptide(L)'
;MKILKFIPIAAILLAASSTTTNAIAQDKPDVNFIAQTTMRIVVPEGGAEKEMWDMMKEYFDKVYAKSTIVKHCTIYRHAYGSEGRTMVVNTEFATWADIEKFDEEREALEKAGWPDEAKREAFMKKMGSFQDPYHHDEIYSISNTMRK
;
A
#
# COMPACT_ATOMS: atom_id res chain seq x y z
N MET A 1 59.40 27.00 44.76
CA MET A 1 58.13 26.34 45.08
C MET A 1 57.35 26.15 43.77
N LYS A 2 57.33 24.93 43.21
CA LYS A 2 56.67 24.65 41.92
C LYS A 2 55.19 24.34 42.17
N ILE A 3 54.30 25.17 41.63
CA ILE A 3 52.85 24.98 41.75
C ILE A 3 52.44 24.01 40.64
N LEU A 4 52.13 22.76 41.01
CA LEU A 4 51.61 21.76 40.10
C LEU A 4 50.14 22.09 39.83
N LYS A 5 49.82 22.53 38.60
CA LYS A 5 48.45 22.80 38.17
C LYS A 5 47.71 21.45 38.02
N PHE A 6 46.79 21.17 38.94
CA PHE A 6 45.81 20.11 38.77
C PHE A 6 44.89 20.48 37.61
N ILE A 7 45.07 19.82 36.46
CA ILE A 7 44.09 19.83 35.39
C ILE A 7 42.95 18.90 35.85
N PRO A 8 41.69 19.37 35.94
CA PRO A 8 40.60 18.54 36.40
C PRO A 8 40.36 17.43 35.37
N ILE A 9 40.60 16.19 35.81
CA ILE A 9 40.39 14.93 35.06
C ILE A 9 38.94 14.84 34.50
N ALA A 10 38.00 15.59 35.08
CA ALA A 10 36.63 15.71 34.61
C ALA A 10 36.49 16.28 33.17
N ALA A 11 37.40 17.16 32.73
CA ALA A 11 37.35 17.72 31.37
C ALA A 11 37.82 16.71 30.29
N ILE A 12 38.66 15.74 30.68
CA ILE A 12 39.17 14.71 29.76
C ILE A 12 38.13 13.58 29.60
N LEU A 13 37.34 13.27 30.63
CA LEU A 13 36.24 12.30 30.52
C LEU A 13 35.05 12.82 29.68
N LEU A 14 34.83 14.14 29.62
CA LEU A 14 33.75 14.72 28.81
C LEU A 14 34.09 14.82 27.32
N ALA A 15 35.38 14.81 26.96
CA ALA A 15 35.85 14.76 25.57
C ALA A 15 35.94 13.33 25.00
N ALA A 16 35.94 12.31 25.86
CA ALA A 16 36.01 10.90 25.46
C ALA A 16 34.65 10.30 25.07
N SER A 17 33.54 10.98 25.34
CA SER A 17 32.19 10.57 24.90
C SER A 17 31.83 11.05 23.48
N SER A 18 32.75 11.72 22.78
CA SER A 18 32.57 12.15 21.39
C SER A 18 33.10 11.15 20.36
N THR A 19 33.51 9.94 20.77
CA THR A 19 33.99 8.92 19.82
C THR A 19 32.83 8.36 19.01
N THR A 20 32.73 8.88 17.78
CA THR A 20 32.19 8.19 16.60
C THR A 20 30.86 7.48 16.83
N THR A 21 29.76 8.23 16.77
CA THR A 21 28.62 7.68 16.05
C THR A 21 29.10 7.47 14.61
N ASN A 22 29.61 6.28 14.34
CA ASN A 22 29.45 5.72 13.01
C ASN A 22 27.93 5.64 12.83
N ALA A 23 27.35 6.70 12.29
CA ALA A 23 26.16 6.58 11.48
C ALA A 23 26.60 5.69 10.31
N ILE A 24 26.65 4.37 10.56
CA ILE A 24 26.31 3.41 9.53
C ILE A 24 24.97 3.95 9.08
N ALA A 25 24.93 4.56 7.90
CA ALA A 25 23.68 4.83 7.24
C ALA A 25 22.90 3.52 7.41
N GLN A 26 21.83 3.53 8.21
CA GLN A 26 20.94 2.38 8.22
C GLN A 26 20.56 2.27 6.75
N ASP A 27 21.07 1.25 6.05
CA ASP A 27 20.68 0.97 4.68
C ASP A 27 19.17 1.05 4.73
N LYS A 28 18.58 2.05 4.08
CA LYS A 28 17.13 2.14 4.02
C LYS A 28 16.74 0.81 3.41
N PRO A 29 16.03 -0.06 4.16
CA PRO A 29 15.79 -1.39 3.68
C PRO A 29 15.09 -1.24 2.34
N ASP A 30 15.61 -1.90 1.31
CA ASP A 30 15.03 -1.88 -0.03
C ASP A 30 13.68 -2.59 0.07
N VAL A 31 12.63 -1.81 0.33
CA VAL A 31 11.28 -2.30 0.61
C VAL A 31 10.31 -1.67 -0.37
N ASN A 32 9.37 -2.48 -0.82
CA ASN A 32 8.13 -2.00 -1.41
C ASN A 32 7.02 -2.09 -0.35
N PHE A 33 5.95 -1.33 -0.55
CA PHE A 33 4.79 -1.33 0.34
C PHE A 33 3.62 -2.00 -0.36
N ILE A 34 2.83 -2.80 0.36
CA ILE A 34 1.55 -3.31 -0.12
C ILE A 34 0.45 -2.67 0.71
N ALA A 35 -0.45 -1.94 0.04
CA ALA A 35 -1.77 -1.63 0.60
C ALA A 35 -2.70 -2.81 0.28
N GLN A 36 -3.17 -3.49 1.32
CA GLN A 36 -4.06 -4.63 1.24
C GLN A 36 -5.43 -4.22 1.76
N THR A 37 -6.46 -4.40 0.93
CA THR A 37 -7.86 -4.33 1.37
C THR A 37 -8.45 -5.73 1.34
N THR A 38 -8.86 -6.21 2.51
CA THR A 38 -9.66 -7.44 2.64
C THR A 38 -11.12 -7.05 2.80
N MET A 39 -11.96 -7.49 1.88
CA MET A 39 -13.38 -7.18 1.84
C MET A 39 -14.21 -8.44 1.76
N ARG A 40 -15.43 -8.39 2.31
CA ARG A 40 -16.41 -9.44 2.10
C ARG A 40 -17.26 -9.09 0.88
N ILE A 41 -17.46 -10.03 -0.03
CA ILE A 41 -18.31 -9.86 -1.21
C ILE A 41 -19.73 -10.36 -0.93
N VAL A 42 -20.70 -9.62 -1.47
CA VAL A 42 -22.12 -9.95 -1.52
C VAL A 42 -22.47 -10.13 -2.98
N VAL A 43 -22.53 -11.38 -3.43
CA VAL A 43 -22.90 -11.71 -4.81
C VAL A 43 -24.37 -12.14 -4.84
N PRO A 44 -25.26 -11.37 -5.49
CA PRO A 44 -26.65 -11.76 -5.66
C PRO A 44 -26.80 -13.05 -6.48
N GLU A 45 -27.91 -13.76 -6.32
CA GLU A 45 -28.25 -14.90 -7.18
C GLU A 45 -28.47 -14.46 -8.64
N GLY A 46 -28.33 -15.40 -9.59
CA GLY A 46 -28.75 -15.17 -10.99
C GLY A 46 -27.69 -14.62 -11.95
N GLY A 47 -26.40 -14.93 -11.74
CA GLY A 47 -25.31 -14.57 -12.68
C GLY A 47 -24.56 -13.28 -12.33
N ALA A 48 -24.89 -12.66 -11.21
CA ALA A 48 -24.23 -11.46 -10.71
C ALA A 48 -22.73 -11.66 -10.38
N GLU A 49 -22.28 -12.92 -10.20
CA GLU A 49 -20.86 -13.22 -10.01
C GLU A 49 -20.03 -12.87 -11.25
N LYS A 50 -20.51 -13.26 -12.44
CA LYS A 50 -19.82 -12.94 -13.69
C LYS A 50 -19.81 -11.43 -13.91
N GLU A 51 -20.94 -10.76 -13.67
CA GLU A 51 -21.04 -9.30 -13.76
C GLU A 51 -20.04 -8.60 -12.82
N MET A 52 -19.95 -9.04 -11.56
CA MET A 52 -18.99 -8.54 -10.59
C MET A 52 -17.54 -8.69 -11.10
N TRP A 53 -17.17 -9.87 -11.61
CA TRP A 53 -15.83 -10.10 -12.15
C TRP A 53 -15.54 -9.28 -13.40
N ASP A 54 -16.51 -9.14 -14.31
CA ASP A 54 -16.37 -8.32 -15.52
C ASP A 54 -16.14 -6.84 -15.13
N MET A 55 -16.89 -6.33 -14.13
CA MET A 55 -16.72 -4.96 -13.63
C MET A 55 -15.37 -4.76 -12.92
N MET A 56 -14.97 -5.69 -12.05
CA MET A 56 -13.65 -5.61 -11.42
C MET A 56 -12.51 -5.64 -12.44
N LYS A 57 -12.64 -6.47 -13.48
CA LYS A 57 -11.69 -6.50 -14.58
C LYS A 57 -11.67 -5.17 -15.35
N GLU A 58 -12.83 -4.59 -15.64
CA GLU A 58 -12.90 -3.29 -16.30
C GLU A 58 -12.19 -2.20 -15.47
N TYR A 59 -12.43 -2.19 -14.15
CA TYR A 59 -11.75 -1.26 -13.25
C TYR A 59 -10.25 -1.49 -13.21
N PHE A 60 -9.81 -2.74 -13.14
CA PHE A 60 -8.39 -3.08 -13.23
C PHE A 60 -7.75 -2.58 -14.53
N ASP A 61 -8.36 -2.85 -15.68
CA ASP A 61 -7.81 -2.49 -16.99
C ASP A 61 -7.75 -0.97 -17.22
N LYS A 62 -8.69 -0.22 -16.63
CA LYS A 62 -8.78 1.25 -16.78
C LYS A 62 -8.00 2.04 -15.74
N VAL A 63 -7.88 1.52 -14.52
CA VAL A 63 -7.25 2.21 -13.39
C VAL A 63 -5.90 1.58 -13.07
N TYR A 64 -5.89 0.39 -12.47
CA TYR A 64 -4.65 -0.23 -11.98
C TYR A 64 -3.62 -0.49 -13.09
N ALA A 65 -4.06 -0.98 -14.25
CA ALA A 65 -3.17 -1.28 -15.39
C ALA A 65 -2.67 -0.02 -16.14
N LYS A 66 -3.25 1.14 -15.85
CA LYS A 66 -2.88 2.45 -16.45
C LYS A 66 -2.09 3.34 -15.50
N SER A 67 -2.07 3.00 -14.21
CA SER A 67 -1.29 3.70 -13.20
C SER A 67 0.21 3.61 -13.49
N THR A 68 0.89 4.74 -13.32
CA THR A 68 2.34 4.85 -13.38
C THR A 68 2.99 4.65 -12.01
N ILE A 69 2.17 4.69 -10.94
CA ILE A 69 2.58 4.60 -9.54
C ILE A 69 2.51 3.15 -9.03
N VAL A 70 1.50 2.39 -9.44
CA VAL A 70 1.29 1.01 -9.03
C VAL A 70 2.32 0.09 -9.69
N LYS A 71 3.11 -0.61 -8.88
CA LYS A 71 4.08 -1.62 -9.37
C LYS A 71 3.39 -2.93 -9.71
N HIS A 72 2.41 -3.31 -8.90
CA HIS A 72 1.68 -4.56 -9.05
C HIS A 72 0.31 -4.45 -8.38
N CYS A 73 -0.72 -5.05 -8.97
CA CYS A 73 -2.02 -5.17 -8.34
C CYS A 73 -2.54 -6.60 -8.56
N THR A 74 -3.00 -7.22 -7.48
CA THR A 74 -3.54 -8.58 -7.49
C THR A 74 -4.82 -8.66 -6.69
N ILE A 75 -5.80 -9.35 -7.27
CA ILE A 75 -7.11 -9.57 -6.67
C ILE A 75 -7.26 -11.08 -6.46
N TYR A 76 -7.41 -11.49 -5.22
CA TYR A 76 -7.55 -12.89 -4.83
C TYR A 76 -8.89 -13.13 -4.16
N ARG A 77 -9.47 -14.30 -4.40
CA ARG A 77 -10.64 -14.81 -3.69
C ARG A 77 -10.44 -16.30 -3.45
N HIS A 78 -10.88 -16.79 -2.29
CA HIS A 78 -10.89 -18.23 -2.04
C HIS A 78 -11.82 -18.95 -3.01
N ALA A 79 -11.27 -19.90 -3.77
CA ALA A 79 -12.04 -20.74 -4.67
C ALA A 79 -12.87 -21.81 -3.93
N TYR A 80 -12.46 -22.18 -2.71
CA TYR A 80 -13.08 -23.23 -1.90
C TYR A 80 -13.10 -22.85 -0.41
N GLY A 81 -14.03 -23.45 0.34
CA GLY A 81 -14.14 -23.28 1.80
C GLY A 81 -15.24 -22.29 2.26
N SER A 82 -15.43 -22.17 3.57
CA SER A 82 -16.45 -21.31 4.21
C SER A 82 -16.23 -19.81 3.97
N GLU A 83 -15.03 -19.44 3.51
CA GLU A 83 -14.60 -18.07 3.23
C GLU A 83 -14.67 -17.71 1.75
N GLY A 84 -15.48 -18.41 0.95
CA GLY A 84 -15.72 -18.05 -0.46
C GLY A 84 -16.32 -16.65 -0.67
N ARG A 85 -16.59 -15.88 0.38
CA ARG A 85 -16.99 -14.47 0.30
C ARG A 85 -15.88 -13.50 0.69
N THR A 86 -14.67 -13.96 1.00
CA THR A 86 -13.55 -13.07 1.29
C THR A 86 -12.76 -12.81 0.01
N MET A 87 -12.54 -11.53 -0.28
CA MET A 87 -11.72 -11.06 -1.39
C MET A 87 -10.62 -10.14 -0.86
N VAL A 88 -9.41 -10.31 -1.38
CA VAL A 88 -8.22 -9.56 -0.98
C VAL A 88 -7.68 -8.84 -2.21
N VAL A 89 -7.53 -7.52 -2.11
CA VAL A 89 -6.93 -6.66 -3.14
C VAL A 89 -5.61 -6.15 -2.60
N ASN A 90 -4.51 -6.53 -3.25
CA ASN A 90 -3.16 -6.07 -2.90
C ASN A 90 -2.66 -5.13 -3.98
N THR A 91 -2.30 -3.91 -3.59
CA THR A 91 -1.67 -2.93 -4.47
C THR A 91 -0.28 -2.61 -3.95
N GLU A 92 0.74 -2.86 -4.79
CA GLU A 92 2.15 -2.69 -4.46
C GLU A 92 2.68 -1.34 -4.95
N PHE A 93 3.42 -0.65 -4.08
CA PHE A 93 4.00 0.68 -4.28
C PHE A 93 5.49 0.70 -3.98
N ALA A 94 6.24 1.58 -4.65
CA ALA A 94 7.67 1.75 -4.40
C ALA A 94 7.95 2.45 -3.06
N THR A 95 7.12 3.44 -2.70
CA THR A 95 7.29 4.22 -1.47
C THR A 95 5.98 4.39 -0.72
N TRP A 96 6.05 4.74 0.57
CA TRP A 96 4.85 5.05 1.36
C TRP A 96 4.08 6.24 0.78
N ALA A 97 4.79 7.29 0.31
CA ALA A 97 4.17 8.47 -0.28
C ALA A 97 3.42 8.17 -1.58
N ASP A 98 3.79 7.10 -2.28
CA ASP A 98 3.12 6.68 -3.50
C ASP A 98 1.72 6.10 -3.23
N ILE A 99 1.45 5.61 -2.01
CA ILE A 99 0.10 5.18 -1.60
C ILE A 99 -0.84 6.39 -1.64
N GLU A 100 -0.45 7.51 -1.04
CA GLU A 100 -1.25 8.73 -1.02
C GLU A 100 -1.39 9.35 -2.41
N LYS A 101 -0.29 9.40 -3.19
CA LYS A 101 -0.34 9.92 -4.57
C LYS A 101 -1.21 9.07 -5.50
N PHE A 102 -1.32 7.78 -5.23
CA PHE A 102 -2.18 6.92 -6.02
C PHE A 102 -3.66 7.28 -5.87
N ASP A 103 -4.10 7.89 -4.76
CA ASP A 103 -5.48 8.36 -4.65
C ASP A 103 -5.79 9.46 -5.68
N GLU A 104 -4.86 10.41 -5.86
CA GLU A 104 -4.99 11.47 -6.87
C GLU A 104 -4.92 10.91 -8.30
N GLU A 105 -3.96 10.01 -8.57
CA GLU A 105 -3.83 9.38 -9.89
C GLU A 105 -5.06 8.52 -10.22
N ARG A 106 -5.57 7.76 -9.24
CA ARG A 106 -6.79 6.95 -9.35
C ARG A 106 -7.97 7.82 -9.77
N GLU A 107 -8.20 8.95 -9.11
CA GLU A 107 -9.32 9.83 -9.47
C GLU A 107 -9.20 10.32 -10.93
N ALA A 108 -7.99 10.69 -11.36
CA ALA A 108 -7.74 11.11 -12.74
C ALA A 108 -7.98 9.96 -13.74
N LEU A 109 -7.53 8.75 -13.41
CA LEU A 109 -7.72 7.55 -14.23
C LEU A 109 -9.19 7.12 -14.30
N GLU A 110 -9.94 7.22 -13.20
CA GLU A 110 -11.37 6.96 -13.19
C GLU A 110 -12.12 7.96 -14.08
N LYS A 111 -11.77 9.25 -14.02
CA LYS A 111 -12.32 10.26 -14.94
C LYS A 111 -11.95 9.97 -16.40
N ALA A 112 -10.75 9.48 -16.67
CA ALA A 112 -10.35 9.11 -18.03
C ALA A 112 -11.04 7.82 -18.52
N GLY A 113 -11.22 6.83 -17.64
CA GLY A 113 -11.85 5.54 -17.94
C GLY A 113 -13.38 5.63 -18.12
N TRP A 114 -14.01 6.56 -17.43
CA TRP A 114 -15.43 6.92 -17.58
C TRP A 114 -15.59 8.46 -17.59
N PRO A 115 -15.44 9.10 -18.77
CA PRO A 115 -15.49 10.57 -18.89
C PRO A 115 -16.83 11.18 -18.51
N ASP A 116 -17.92 10.47 -18.77
CA ASP A 116 -19.26 10.86 -18.38
C ASP A 116 -19.47 10.61 -16.87
N GLU A 117 -19.75 11.67 -16.12
CA GLU A 117 -19.88 11.61 -14.66
C GLU A 117 -21.01 10.71 -14.20
N ALA A 118 -22.19 10.79 -14.83
CA ALA A 118 -23.33 9.96 -14.46
C ALA A 118 -23.04 8.47 -14.70
N LYS A 119 -22.37 8.12 -15.81
CA LYS A 119 -21.94 6.74 -16.08
C LYS A 119 -20.86 6.27 -15.11
N ARG A 120 -19.90 7.13 -14.76
CA ARG A 120 -18.86 6.82 -13.78
C ARG A 120 -19.46 6.53 -12.41
N GLU A 121 -20.34 7.40 -11.92
CA GLU A 121 -21.03 7.22 -10.64
C GLU A 121 -21.88 5.95 -10.63
N ALA A 122 -22.64 5.70 -11.71
CA ALA A 122 -23.44 4.49 -11.84
C ALA A 122 -22.56 3.22 -11.80
N PHE A 123 -21.40 3.25 -12.48
CA PHE A 123 -20.43 2.17 -12.45
C PHE A 123 -19.89 1.94 -11.04
N MET A 124 -19.37 2.98 -10.37
CA MET A 124 -18.80 2.86 -9.02
C MET A 124 -19.83 2.39 -8.00
N LYS A 125 -21.05 2.92 -8.07
CA LYS A 125 -22.17 2.52 -7.20
C LYS A 125 -22.53 1.05 -7.40
N LYS A 126 -22.61 0.60 -8.65
CA LYS A 126 -22.92 -0.80 -8.97
C LYS A 126 -21.78 -1.73 -8.56
N MET A 127 -20.52 -1.36 -8.81
CA MET A 127 -19.36 -2.14 -8.38
C MET A 127 -19.31 -2.27 -6.85
N GLY A 128 -19.50 -1.17 -6.13
CA GLY A 128 -19.57 -1.15 -4.66
C GLY A 128 -20.75 -1.95 -4.08
N SER A 129 -21.82 -2.17 -4.84
CA SER A 129 -22.95 -2.99 -4.39
C SER A 129 -22.62 -4.48 -4.23
N PHE A 130 -21.49 -4.94 -4.80
CA PHE A 130 -20.99 -6.30 -4.62
C PHE A 130 -20.15 -6.47 -3.35
N GLN A 131 -19.94 -5.41 -2.58
CA GLN A 131 -19.10 -5.42 -1.39
C GLN A 131 -19.96 -5.22 -0.14
N ASP A 132 -19.67 -5.99 0.90
CA ASP A 132 -20.16 -5.74 2.25
C ASP A 132 -19.47 -4.47 2.79
N PRO A 133 -20.16 -3.61 3.55
CA PRO A 133 -19.53 -2.45 4.19
C PRO A 133 -18.34 -2.80 5.07
N TYR A 134 -18.26 -4.03 5.58
CA TYR A 134 -17.17 -4.49 6.42
C TYR A 134 -15.92 -4.83 5.60
N HIS A 135 -14.88 -4.02 5.80
CA HIS A 135 -13.55 -4.17 5.19
C HIS A 135 -12.45 -4.00 6.25
N HIS A 136 -11.29 -4.55 5.94
CA HIS A 136 -10.04 -4.39 6.69
C HIS A 136 -8.98 -3.86 5.76
N ASP A 137 -8.34 -2.75 6.13
CA ASP A 137 -7.23 -2.17 5.40
C ASP A 137 -5.94 -2.30 6.19
N GLU A 138 -4.90 -2.76 5.52
CA GLU A 138 -3.60 -3.05 6.11
C GLU A 138 -2.48 -2.57 5.17
N ILE A 139 -1.36 -2.13 5.75
CA ILE A 139 -0.16 -1.81 4.98
C ILE A 139 0.97 -2.71 5.44
N TYR A 140 1.57 -3.41 4.48
CA TYR A 140 2.72 -4.28 4.69
C TYR A 140 3.96 -3.69 4.02
N SER A 141 5.13 -3.94 4.60
CA SER A 141 6.41 -3.70 3.92
C SER A 141 7.00 -5.04 3.48
N ILE A 142 7.42 -5.14 2.23
CA ILE A 142 8.07 -6.33 1.68
C ILE A 142 9.52 -6.00 1.38
N SER A 143 10.43 -6.77 1.99
CA SER A 143 11.84 -6.71 1.64
C SER A 143 12.07 -7.22 0.22
N ASN A 144 12.60 -6.36 -0.64
CA ASN A 144 12.96 -6.72 -2.01
C ASN A 144 14.11 -7.75 -2.05
N THR A 145 14.89 -7.86 -0.97
CA THR A 145 15.91 -8.93 -0.83
C THR A 145 15.33 -10.34 -0.77
N MET A 146 14.03 -10.48 -0.44
CA MET A 146 13.33 -11.76 -0.36
C MET A 146 12.54 -12.09 -1.64
N ARG A 147 12.53 -11.18 -2.63
CA ARG A 147 11.86 -11.38 -3.92
C ARG A 147 12.76 -12.25 -4.81
N LYS A 148 12.28 -13.44 -5.16
CA LYS A 148 12.96 -14.38 -6.07
C LYS A 148 12.69 -14.05 -7.53
#